data_AF-A0A8J7NAK6-F1
#
_entry.id   AF-A0A8J7NAK6-F1
#
_cell.length_a   1.000
_cell.length_b   1.000
_cell.length_c   1.000
_cell.angle_alpha   90.00
_cell.angle_beta   90.00
_cell.angle_gamma   90.00
#
_symmetry.space_group_name_H-M   'P 1'
#
loop_
_entity.id
_entity.type
_entity.pdbx_description
1 polymer ?
#
loop_
_entity_poly.entity_id
_entity_poly.type
_entity_poly.pdbx_seq_one_letter_code
_entity_poly.pdbx_strand_id
1 'polypeptide(L)'
;MPREVPWLIRTYSGHSSAAASNALYRQNLTKGQTGLSVAFDLPTQTGYDGDHPLATGEVGKVGVPIGHLGDMEALFAGIPLARMNTSMTINATAPWLLALYIAAAEKQGARRAELSGTTQNDIVKEYLSRGTYIFPPEPSLRLTTDTIAFTYREVPKWNPVNVCSYHLQEAGATPVQEIAFALATAIAILDRVKASGQVPAADLPTVVGRISFFVNAGVKFVTELCKLRAFTRLWDEICAARYGVSDAKLRRFRYGVQVNSLGLTEQQPENNVYRILLEMLAVVLSKDARAR
;
A
#
# COMPACT_ATOMS: atom_id res chain seq x y z
N MET A 1 -0.22 15.99 27.06
CA MET A 1 0.00 14.80 26.21
C MET A 1 1.30 15.00 25.44
N PRO A 2 2.12 13.95 25.22
CA PRO A 2 3.29 14.08 24.37
C PRO A 2 2.88 14.54 22.97
N ARG A 3 3.70 15.38 22.33
CA ARG A 3 3.47 15.84 20.95
C ARG A 3 3.49 14.62 20.02
N GLU A 4 2.43 14.42 19.24
CA GLU A 4 2.36 13.31 18.29
C GLU A 4 3.45 13.45 17.22
N VAL A 5 4.01 12.32 16.80
CA VAL A 5 4.97 12.29 15.69
C VAL A 5 4.21 12.68 14.41
N PRO A 6 4.70 13.65 13.61
CA PRO A 6 4.06 14.05 12.37
C PRO A 6 3.90 12.87 11.40
N TRP A 7 2.94 13.02 10.48
CA TRP A 7 2.64 12.02 9.46
C TRP A 7 3.83 11.87 8.50
N LEU A 8 4.06 10.66 8.01
CA LEU A 8 5.01 10.43 6.93
C LEU A 8 4.42 10.97 5.63
N ILE A 9 5.09 11.96 5.03
CA ILE A 9 4.68 12.51 3.74
C ILE A 9 5.39 11.72 2.64
N ARG A 10 4.59 11.03 1.83
CA ARG A 10 5.04 10.26 0.67
C ARG A 10 4.34 10.76 -0.58
N THR A 11 5.10 11.25 -1.54
CA THR A 11 4.55 11.59 -2.85
C THR A 11 4.54 10.34 -3.73
N TYR A 12 3.35 9.88 -4.10
CA TYR A 12 3.15 8.81 -5.07
C TYR A 12 3.64 9.27 -6.44
N SER A 13 4.69 8.63 -6.96
CA SER A 13 5.32 9.07 -8.20
C SER A 13 6.01 7.94 -8.96
N GLY A 14 5.98 8.05 -10.28
CA GLY A 14 6.66 7.22 -11.24
C GLY A 14 6.66 7.97 -12.58
N HIS A 15 7.70 7.80 -13.37
CA HIS A 15 7.88 8.45 -14.67
C HIS A 15 8.20 7.39 -15.73
N SER A 16 8.22 7.82 -16.99
CA SER A 16 8.44 7.02 -18.21
C SER A 16 9.64 6.06 -18.23
N SER A 17 10.58 6.15 -17.29
CA SER A 17 11.68 5.19 -17.14
C SER A 17 12.17 5.10 -15.70
N ALA A 18 12.92 4.03 -15.39
CA ALA A 18 13.56 3.85 -14.09
C ALA A 18 14.53 4.98 -13.75
N ALA A 19 15.34 5.43 -14.72
CA ALA A 19 16.28 6.54 -14.53
C ALA A 19 15.56 7.89 -14.30
N ALA A 20 14.48 8.18 -15.03
CA ALA A 20 13.69 9.39 -14.84
C ALA A 20 12.99 9.39 -13.47
N SER A 21 12.44 8.24 -13.07
CA SER A 21 11.85 8.06 -11.74
C SER A 21 12.87 8.22 -10.62
N ASN A 22 14.07 7.66 -10.78
CA ASN A 22 15.18 7.84 -9.83
C ASN A 22 15.56 9.32 -9.67
N ALA A 23 15.71 10.06 -10.77
CA ALA A 23 16.03 11.48 -10.74
C ALA A 23 14.96 12.28 -9.95
N LEU A 24 13.68 11.97 -10.19
CA LEU A 24 12.56 12.56 -9.45
C LEU A 24 12.62 12.20 -7.95
N TYR A 25 12.88 10.95 -7.61
CA TYR A 25 13.00 10.51 -6.21
C TYR A 25 14.13 11.24 -5.50
N ARG A 26 15.31 11.32 -6.11
CA ARG A 26 16.45 12.07 -5.55
C ARG A 26 16.11 13.54 -5.35
N GLN A 27 15.46 14.16 -6.33
CA GLN A 27 15.01 15.56 -6.21
C GLN A 27 14.04 15.73 -5.04
N ASN A 28 13.05 14.85 -4.89
CA ASN A 28 12.08 14.95 -3.79
C ASN A 28 12.72 14.69 -2.42
N LEU A 29 13.68 13.77 -2.32
CA LEU A 29 14.45 13.54 -1.10
C LEU A 29 15.22 14.81 -0.68
N THR A 30 15.80 15.57 -1.63
CA THR A 30 16.45 16.86 -1.31
C THR A 30 15.47 17.94 -0.81
N LYS A 31 14.17 17.81 -1.14
CA LYS A 31 13.10 18.70 -0.68
C LYS A 31 12.46 18.26 0.64
N GLY A 32 13.00 17.23 1.30
CA GLY A 32 12.54 16.77 2.61
C GLY A 32 11.52 15.64 2.58
N GLN A 33 11.27 14.99 1.44
CA GLN A 33 10.51 13.74 1.41
C GLN A 33 11.25 12.66 2.22
N THR A 34 10.53 11.93 3.08
CA THR A 34 11.12 10.98 4.05
C THR A 34 10.85 9.51 3.75
N GLY A 35 10.02 9.22 2.74
CA GLY A 35 9.73 7.88 2.26
C GLY A 35 9.39 7.90 0.78
N LEU A 36 9.62 6.79 0.07
CA LEU A 36 9.36 6.67 -1.35
C LEU A 36 8.01 5.99 -1.59
N SER A 37 7.34 6.33 -2.68
CA SER A 37 6.10 5.68 -3.10
C SER A 37 6.11 5.51 -4.61
N VAL A 38 6.26 4.26 -5.04
CA VAL A 38 6.53 3.87 -6.44
C VAL A 38 5.21 3.55 -7.14
N ALA A 39 4.97 4.27 -8.24
CA ALA A 39 3.92 3.98 -9.20
C ALA A 39 4.50 3.20 -10.38
N PHE A 40 3.95 2.03 -10.68
CA PHE A 40 4.38 1.18 -11.81
C PHE A 40 3.48 1.39 -13.02
N ASP A 41 4.00 1.14 -14.22
CA ASP A 41 3.19 1.18 -15.44
C ASP A 41 2.18 0.00 -15.51
N LEU A 42 1.29 0.04 -16.50
CA LEU A 42 0.25 -0.99 -16.63
C LEU A 42 0.84 -2.37 -17.00
N PRO A 43 1.82 -2.51 -17.91
CA PRO A 43 2.48 -3.79 -18.18
C PRO A 43 3.08 -4.43 -16.93
N THR A 44 3.85 -3.69 -16.12
CA THR A 44 4.43 -4.19 -14.87
C THR A 44 3.35 -4.63 -13.87
N GLN A 45 2.22 -3.91 -13.81
CA GLN A 45 1.10 -4.27 -12.93
C GLN A 45 0.37 -5.55 -13.38
N THR A 46 0.29 -5.79 -14.69
CA THR A 46 -0.42 -6.91 -15.30
C THR A 46 0.49 -8.08 -15.70
N GLY A 47 1.79 -7.99 -15.39
CA GLY A 47 2.75 -9.09 -15.55
C GLY A 47 3.25 -9.29 -16.97
N TYR A 48 3.23 -8.25 -17.79
CA TYR A 48 3.81 -8.25 -19.13
C TYR A 48 5.17 -7.55 -19.14
N ASP A 49 6.12 -8.13 -19.87
CA ASP A 49 7.35 -7.43 -20.25
C ASP A 49 7.04 -6.32 -21.26
N GLY A 50 7.92 -5.32 -21.32
CA GLY A 50 7.72 -4.12 -22.13
C GLY A 50 7.70 -4.38 -23.65
N ASP A 51 8.25 -5.51 -24.10
CA ASP A 51 8.25 -5.97 -25.49
C ASP A 51 7.07 -6.89 -25.84
N HIS A 52 6.22 -7.22 -24.86
CA HIS A 52 5.03 -8.03 -25.10
C HIS A 52 4.02 -7.26 -25.98
N PRO A 53 3.37 -7.87 -26.98
CA PRO A 53 2.45 -7.17 -27.88
C PRO A 53 1.33 -6.39 -27.17
N LEU A 54 0.79 -6.94 -26.06
CA LEU A 54 -0.25 -6.29 -25.25
C LEU A 54 0.25 -5.11 -24.41
N ALA A 55 1.56 -4.92 -24.27
CA ALA A 55 2.16 -3.79 -23.55
C ALA A 55 2.30 -2.53 -24.44
N THR A 56 2.15 -2.68 -25.75
CA THR A 56 2.33 -1.60 -26.74
C THR A 56 1.49 -0.37 -26.38
N GLY A 57 2.15 0.79 -26.23
CA GLY A 57 1.49 2.07 -25.92
C GLY A 57 1.23 2.31 -24.43
N GLU A 58 1.49 1.33 -23.56
CA GLU A 58 1.26 1.44 -22.11
C GLU A 58 2.56 1.44 -21.29
N VAL A 59 3.69 1.04 -21.90
CA VAL A 59 5.02 1.07 -21.27
C VAL A 59 5.37 2.48 -20.83
N GLY A 60 5.64 2.67 -19.54
CA GLY A 60 6.05 3.95 -18.97
C GLY A 60 4.98 5.06 -18.95
N LYS A 61 3.74 4.79 -19.38
CA LYS A 61 2.71 5.82 -19.56
C LYS A 61 2.14 6.35 -18.24
N VAL A 62 1.93 5.46 -17.27
CA VAL A 62 1.27 5.77 -15.98
C VAL A 62 2.15 5.48 -14.77
N GLY A 63 3.42 5.15 -14.99
CA GLY A 63 4.36 4.80 -13.94
C GLY A 63 5.66 4.26 -14.51
N VAL A 64 6.53 3.75 -13.64
CA VAL A 64 7.83 3.20 -14.05
C VAL A 64 7.66 1.78 -14.64
N PRO A 65 8.27 1.48 -15.80
CA PRO A 65 8.40 0.12 -16.30
C PRO A 65 9.48 -0.65 -15.52
N ILE A 66 9.17 -1.85 -15.03
CA ILE A 66 10.15 -2.74 -14.38
C ILE A 66 9.93 -4.17 -14.91
N GLY A 67 10.81 -4.63 -15.78
CA GLY A 67 10.80 -6.02 -16.29
C GLY A 67 11.76 -6.92 -15.53
N HIS A 68 12.91 -6.40 -15.12
CA HIS A 68 13.98 -7.21 -14.52
C HIS A 68 14.76 -6.47 -13.42
N LEU A 69 15.69 -7.19 -12.78
CA LEU A 69 16.51 -6.64 -11.69
C LEU A 69 17.28 -5.36 -12.08
N GLY A 70 17.78 -5.26 -13.31
CA GLY A 70 18.52 -4.08 -13.77
C GLY A 70 17.68 -2.79 -13.73
N ASP A 71 16.37 -2.88 -13.95
CA ASP A 71 15.47 -1.72 -13.89
C ASP A 71 15.26 -1.29 -12.44
N MET A 72 15.13 -2.27 -11.54
CA MET A 72 15.03 -2.01 -10.10
C MET A 72 16.33 -1.39 -9.56
N GLU A 73 17.49 -1.86 -10.02
CA GLU A 73 18.79 -1.26 -9.71
C GLU A 73 18.88 0.19 -10.23
N ALA A 74 18.44 0.44 -11.46
CA ALA A 74 18.40 1.78 -12.03
C ALA A 74 17.43 2.71 -11.26
N LEU A 75 16.26 2.21 -10.88
CA LEU A 75 15.25 2.95 -10.13
C LEU A 75 15.77 3.45 -8.78
N PHE A 76 16.63 2.67 -8.12
CA PHE A 76 17.18 2.97 -6.81
C PHE A 76 18.68 3.30 -6.82
N ALA A 77 19.24 3.61 -7.99
CA ALA A 77 20.64 4.00 -8.13
C ALA A 77 20.99 5.19 -7.21
N GLY A 78 21.97 4.98 -6.33
CA GLY A 78 22.41 5.98 -5.35
C GLY A 78 21.37 6.36 -4.28
N ILE A 79 20.31 5.56 -4.09
CA ILE A 79 19.36 5.66 -3.00
C ILE A 79 19.57 4.45 -2.06
N PRO A 80 19.99 4.66 -0.79
CA PRO A 80 20.34 3.57 0.11
C PRO A 80 19.09 2.86 0.67
N LEU A 81 18.71 1.71 0.09
CA LEU A 81 17.46 1.01 0.40
C LEU A 81 17.33 0.58 1.87
N ALA A 82 18.44 0.27 2.54
CA ALA A 82 18.47 -0.07 3.98
C ALA A 82 17.97 1.08 4.89
N ARG A 83 17.97 2.32 4.40
CA ARG A 83 17.58 3.53 5.16
C ARG A 83 16.25 4.10 4.70
N MET A 84 15.65 3.57 3.63
CA MET A 84 14.42 4.07 3.05
C MET A 84 13.19 3.38 3.63
N ASN A 85 12.07 4.09 3.62
CA ASN A 85 10.74 3.52 3.79
C ASN A 85 10.01 3.56 2.45
N THR A 86 10.00 2.44 1.74
CA THR A 86 9.49 2.37 0.36
C THR A 86 8.09 1.77 0.33
N SER A 87 7.13 2.48 -0.27
CA SER A 87 5.81 1.95 -0.61
C SER A 87 5.79 1.57 -2.10
N MET A 88 5.30 0.39 -2.42
CA MET A 88 5.11 -0.09 -3.78
C MET A 88 3.62 -0.33 -4.00
N THR A 89 2.98 0.51 -4.83
CA THR A 89 1.57 0.35 -5.21
C THR A 89 1.46 -0.69 -6.30
N ILE A 90 1.63 -1.94 -5.91
CA ILE A 90 1.67 -3.11 -6.79
C ILE A 90 0.86 -4.25 -6.16
N ASN A 91 0.18 -5.04 -7.00
CA ASN A 91 -0.80 -6.03 -6.54
C ASN A 91 -0.52 -7.42 -7.11
N ALA A 92 -1.01 -7.76 -8.31
CA ALA A 92 -0.87 -9.11 -8.85
C ALA A 92 0.59 -9.57 -8.97
N THR A 93 1.50 -8.66 -9.34
CA THR A 93 2.93 -8.89 -9.43
C THR A 93 3.70 -8.53 -8.15
N ALA A 94 3.02 -8.19 -7.05
CA ALA A 94 3.67 -7.76 -5.80
C ALA A 94 4.76 -8.72 -5.27
N PRO A 95 4.57 -10.06 -5.27
CA PRO A 95 5.62 -10.99 -4.85
C PRO A 95 6.90 -10.86 -5.70
N TRP A 96 6.74 -10.68 -7.02
CA TRP A 96 7.85 -10.52 -7.96
C TRP A 96 8.59 -9.21 -7.74
N LEU A 97 7.87 -8.08 -7.69
CA LEU A 97 8.49 -6.77 -7.48
C LEU A 97 9.17 -6.67 -6.11
N LEU A 98 8.61 -7.33 -5.08
CA LEU A 98 9.26 -7.42 -3.78
C LEU A 98 10.56 -8.23 -3.85
N ALA A 99 10.59 -9.34 -4.59
CA ALA A 99 11.81 -10.11 -4.79
C ALA A 99 12.90 -9.28 -5.52
N LEU A 100 12.54 -8.54 -6.57
CA LEU A 100 13.46 -7.63 -7.26
C LEU A 100 13.96 -6.52 -6.33
N TYR A 101 13.08 -5.93 -5.52
CA TYR A 101 13.46 -4.89 -4.55
C TYR A 101 14.46 -5.42 -3.51
N ILE A 102 14.22 -6.63 -2.99
CA ILE A 102 15.13 -7.28 -2.02
C ILE A 102 16.48 -7.57 -2.67
N ALA A 103 16.49 -8.15 -3.87
CA ALA A 103 17.73 -8.46 -4.59
C ALA A 103 18.55 -7.18 -4.91
N ALA A 104 17.88 -6.09 -5.31
CA ALA A 104 18.54 -4.80 -5.52
C ALA A 104 19.13 -4.27 -4.21
N ALA A 105 18.45 -4.42 -3.08
CA ALA A 105 18.96 -4.00 -1.78
C ALA A 105 20.14 -4.86 -1.30
N GLU A 106 20.08 -6.18 -1.51
CA GLU A 106 21.18 -7.10 -1.21
C GLU A 106 22.44 -6.75 -2.01
N LYS A 107 22.31 -6.38 -3.29
CA LYS A 107 23.42 -5.86 -4.10
C LYS A 107 24.00 -4.53 -3.60
N GLN A 108 23.20 -3.71 -2.90
CA GLN A 108 23.70 -2.52 -2.18
C GLN A 108 24.36 -2.88 -0.83
N GLY A 109 24.38 -4.15 -0.44
CA GLY A 109 24.91 -4.63 0.85
C GLY A 109 23.92 -4.56 2.02
N ALA A 110 22.63 -4.32 1.76
CA ALA A 110 21.61 -4.29 2.81
C ALA A 110 21.23 -5.70 3.27
N ARG A 111 21.01 -5.89 4.57
CA ARG A 111 20.37 -7.11 5.09
C ARG A 111 18.86 -7.00 4.96
N ARG A 112 18.18 -8.11 4.67
CA ARG A 112 16.70 -8.15 4.56
C ARG A 112 15.99 -7.56 5.78
N ALA A 113 16.49 -7.84 6.99
CA ALA A 113 15.95 -7.31 8.25
C ALA A 113 16.07 -5.77 8.43
N GLU A 114 16.84 -5.10 7.56
CA GLU A 114 16.97 -3.64 7.56
C GLU A 114 15.90 -2.98 6.69
N LEU A 115 15.34 -3.71 5.71
CA LEU A 115 14.39 -3.17 4.75
C LEU A 115 13.06 -2.83 5.41
N SER A 116 12.61 -1.61 5.21
CA SER A 116 11.31 -1.11 5.67
C SER A 116 10.49 -0.65 4.48
N GLY A 117 9.21 -1.01 4.47
CA GLY A 117 8.34 -0.62 3.38
C GLY A 117 6.99 -1.30 3.41
N THR A 118 6.28 -1.15 2.30
CA THR A 118 4.92 -1.66 2.13
C THR A 118 4.70 -2.09 0.68
N THR A 119 4.11 -3.26 0.48
CA THR A 119 3.47 -3.64 -0.79
C THR A 119 1.96 -3.45 -0.64
N GLN A 120 1.28 -2.96 -1.68
CA GLN A 120 -0.18 -2.89 -1.63
C GLN A 120 -0.78 -4.30 -1.52
N ASN A 121 -0.45 -5.19 -2.47
CA ASN A 121 -0.71 -6.64 -2.42
C ASN A 121 -2.14 -6.98 -1.95
N ASP A 122 -3.13 -6.18 -2.37
CA ASP A 122 -4.54 -6.43 -2.11
C ASP A 122 -5.16 -6.87 -3.43
N ILE A 123 -5.23 -8.19 -3.63
CA ILE A 123 -5.82 -8.72 -4.87
C ILE A 123 -7.35 -8.68 -4.86
N VAL A 124 -8.01 -8.65 -3.69
CA VAL A 124 -9.48 -8.70 -3.62
C VAL A 124 -10.07 -7.46 -4.29
N LYS A 125 -9.54 -6.28 -3.98
CA LYS A 125 -9.97 -5.03 -4.64
C LYS A 125 -9.60 -4.96 -6.13
N GLU A 126 -8.64 -5.76 -6.62
CA GLU A 126 -8.38 -5.84 -8.06
C GLU A 126 -9.58 -6.43 -8.80
N TYR A 127 -10.22 -7.47 -8.26
CA TYR A 127 -11.42 -8.05 -8.88
C TYR A 127 -12.66 -7.15 -8.73
N LEU A 128 -12.74 -6.37 -7.64
CA LEU A 128 -13.93 -5.57 -7.34
C LEU A 128 -13.94 -4.19 -7.99
N SER A 129 -12.78 -3.54 -8.16
CA SER A 129 -12.75 -2.12 -8.53
C SER A 129 -11.62 -1.68 -9.47
N ARG A 130 -10.51 -2.42 -9.58
CA ARG A 130 -9.29 -1.90 -10.23
C ARG A 130 -8.83 -2.64 -11.48
N GLY A 131 -9.06 -3.95 -11.59
CA GLY A 131 -8.89 -4.71 -12.83
C GLY A 131 -7.48 -5.14 -13.19
N THR A 132 -6.46 -5.00 -12.33
CA THR A 132 -5.06 -5.40 -12.63
C THR A 132 -4.69 -6.77 -12.04
N TYR A 133 -5.63 -7.72 -12.04
CA TYR A 133 -5.38 -9.12 -11.64
C TYR A 133 -4.81 -9.95 -12.78
N ILE A 134 -4.10 -11.04 -12.44
CA ILE A 134 -3.52 -11.98 -13.43
C ILE A 134 -4.17 -13.36 -13.28
N PHE A 135 -4.08 -13.95 -12.09
CA PHE A 135 -4.60 -15.28 -11.82
C PHE A 135 -6.05 -15.25 -11.33
N PRO A 136 -6.75 -16.39 -11.28
CA PRO A 136 -8.02 -16.51 -10.55
C PRO A 136 -7.86 -16.20 -9.05
N PRO A 137 -8.96 -15.95 -8.30
CA PRO A 137 -8.88 -15.50 -6.91
C PRO A 137 -8.07 -16.41 -5.97
N GLU A 138 -8.24 -17.73 -6.08
CA GLU A 138 -7.61 -18.70 -5.17
C GLU A 138 -6.06 -18.73 -5.26
N PRO A 139 -5.44 -18.88 -6.44
CA PRO A 139 -3.98 -18.78 -6.56
C PRO A 139 -3.45 -17.39 -6.21
N SER A 140 -4.17 -16.31 -6.52
CA SER A 140 -3.73 -14.97 -6.12
C SER A 140 -3.69 -14.78 -4.60
N LEU A 141 -4.73 -15.23 -3.89
CA LEU A 141 -4.75 -15.18 -2.42
C LEU A 141 -3.69 -16.08 -1.78
N ARG A 142 -3.33 -17.19 -2.45
CA ARG A 142 -2.18 -18.00 -2.04
C ARG A 142 -0.88 -17.20 -2.12
N LEU A 143 -0.62 -16.50 -3.23
CA LEU A 143 0.58 -15.66 -3.37
C LEU A 143 0.66 -14.55 -2.30
N THR A 144 -0.48 -13.91 -2.00
CA THR A 144 -0.55 -12.95 -0.88
C THR A 144 -0.18 -13.61 0.45
N THR A 145 -0.70 -14.82 0.72
CA THR A 145 -0.40 -15.58 1.94
C THR A 145 1.08 -15.94 2.04
N ASP A 146 1.67 -16.44 0.96
CA ASP A 146 3.10 -16.81 0.89
C ASP A 146 3.99 -15.57 1.10
N THR A 147 3.59 -14.42 0.53
CA THR A 147 4.30 -13.14 0.73
C THR A 147 4.25 -12.68 2.19
N ILE A 148 3.11 -12.83 2.87
CA ILE A 148 2.99 -12.53 4.30
C ILE A 148 3.90 -13.44 5.13
N ALA A 149 3.86 -14.76 4.89
CA ALA A 149 4.68 -15.72 5.62
C ALA A 149 6.19 -15.52 5.40
N PHE A 150 6.59 -15.16 4.18
CA PHE A 150 7.97 -14.81 3.86
C PHE A 150 8.42 -13.54 4.58
N THR A 151 7.70 -12.42 4.41
CA THR A 151 8.09 -11.12 4.97
C THR A 151 8.08 -11.11 6.50
N TYR A 152 7.13 -11.82 7.13
CA TYR A 152 7.10 -11.96 8.59
C TYR A 152 8.42 -12.56 9.14
N ARG A 153 9.03 -13.52 8.42
CA ARG A 153 10.29 -14.18 8.84
C ARG A 153 11.54 -13.42 8.38
N GLU A 154 11.60 -13.07 7.11
CA GLU A 154 12.83 -12.63 6.44
C GLU A 154 12.97 -11.10 6.40
N VAL A 155 11.84 -10.39 6.35
CA VAL A 155 11.78 -8.93 6.16
C VAL A 155 10.87 -8.29 7.23
N PRO A 156 11.13 -8.51 8.53
CA PRO A 156 10.15 -8.28 9.61
C PRO A 156 9.68 -6.82 9.76
N LYS A 157 10.34 -5.84 9.12
CA LYS A 157 9.91 -4.43 9.11
C LYS A 157 8.99 -4.08 7.93
N TRP A 158 8.78 -5.00 6.99
CA TRP A 158 7.90 -4.84 5.84
C TRP A 158 6.42 -4.99 6.23
N ASN A 159 5.55 -4.20 5.62
CA ASN A 159 4.10 -4.37 5.69
C ASN A 159 3.66 -5.09 4.39
N PRO A 160 3.38 -6.40 4.43
CA PRO A 160 3.18 -7.20 3.22
C PRO A 160 1.89 -6.89 2.47
N VAL A 161 0.91 -6.34 3.17
CA VAL A 161 -0.41 -5.99 2.61
C VAL A 161 -0.85 -4.63 3.14
N ASN A 162 -1.35 -3.83 2.22
CA ASN A 162 -2.04 -2.58 2.48
C ASN A 162 -3.46 -2.68 1.91
N VAL A 163 -4.41 -3.14 2.73
CA VAL A 163 -5.80 -3.38 2.34
C VAL A 163 -6.43 -2.07 1.90
N CYS A 164 -6.79 -2.01 0.63
CA CYS A 164 -6.93 -0.77 -0.09
C CYS A 164 -8.41 -0.47 -0.35
N SER A 165 -9.01 0.27 0.59
CA SER A 165 -10.39 0.70 0.47
C SER A 165 -10.55 1.85 -0.53
N TYR A 166 -9.45 2.55 -0.85
CA TYR A 166 -9.49 3.73 -1.71
C TYR A 166 -10.14 3.50 -3.07
N HIS A 167 -9.73 2.44 -3.77
CA HIS A 167 -10.24 2.13 -5.10
C HIS A 167 -11.71 1.71 -5.08
N LEU A 168 -12.21 1.18 -3.96
CA LEU A 168 -13.61 0.82 -3.83
C LEU A 168 -14.48 2.08 -3.88
N GLN A 169 -14.09 3.14 -3.14
CA GLN A 169 -14.82 4.41 -3.16
C GLN A 169 -14.67 5.12 -4.52
N GLU A 170 -13.49 5.06 -5.15
CA GLU A 170 -13.30 5.57 -6.53
C GLU A 170 -14.10 4.78 -7.58
N ALA A 171 -14.50 3.54 -7.30
CA ALA A 171 -15.41 2.77 -8.15
C ALA A 171 -16.89 2.96 -7.77
N GLY A 172 -17.20 3.86 -6.83
CA GLY A 172 -18.57 4.21 -6.45
C GLY A 172 -19.10 3.52 -5.20
N ALA A 173 -18.27 2.81 -4.44
CA ALA A 173 -18.69 2.26 -3.14
C ALA A 173 -19.08 3.40 -2.18
N THR A 174 -20.19 3.22 -1.47
CA THR A 174 -20.56 4.10 -0.35
C THR A 174 -19.57 3.94 0.81
N PRO A 175 -19.44 4.93 1.72
CA PRO A 175 -18.58 4.83 2.89
C PRO A 175 -18.78 3.56 3.73
N VAL A 176 -20.01 3.04 3.80
CA VAL A 176 -20.32 1.79 4.51
C VAL A 176 -19.78 0.58 3.75
N GLN A 177 -20.02 0.51 2.43
CA GLN A 177 -19.50 -0.58 1.60
C GLN A 177 -17.97 -0.59 1.60
N GLU A 178 -17.33 0.57 1.51
CA GLU A 178 -15.88 0.71 1.55
C GLU A 178 -15.28 0.02 2.79
N ILE A 179 -15.71 0.42 3.99
CA ILE A 179 -15.14 -0.14 5.23
C ILE A 179 -15.54 -1.60 5.43
N ALA A 180 -16.76 -1.98 5.04
CA ALA A 180 -17.23 -3.36 5.16
C ALA A 180 -16.40 -4.31 4.28
N PHE A 181 -16.18 -3.96 3.02
CA PHE A 181 -15.39 -4.76 2.09
C PHE A 181 -13.91 -4.78 2.47
N ALA A 182 -13.35 -3.67 2.95
CA ALA A 182 -11.96 -3.63 3.41
C ALA A 182 -11.75 -4.50 4.68
N LEU A 183 -12.64 -4.42 5.66
CA LEU A 183 -12.57 -5.26 6.86
C LEU A 183 -12.77 -6.74 6.53
N ALA A 184 -13.72 -7.07 5.65
CA ALA A 184 -13.94 -8.43 5.18
C ALA A 184 -12.71 -8.99 4.44
N THR A 185 -12.04 -8.16 3.62
CA THR A 185 -10.80 -8.51 2.93
C THR A 185 -9.68 -8.79 3.93
N ALA A 186 -9.49 -7.93 4.94
CA ALA A 186 -8.48 -8.14 5.98
C ALA A 186 -8.73 -9.44 6.77
N ILE A 187 -9.99 -9.73 7.10
CA ILE A 187 -10.39 -10.99 7.76
C ILE A 187 -10.07 -12.19 6.87
N ALA A 188 -10.45 -12.16 5.60
CA ALA A 188 -10.22 -13.27 4.67
C ALA A 188 -8.73 -13.58 4.51
N ILE A 189 -7.89 -12.55 4.44
CA ILE A 189 -6.43 -12.70 4.38
C ILE A 189 -5.89 -13.32 5.65
N LEU A 190 -6.26 -12.81 6.83
CA LEU A 190 -5.77 -13.32 8.12
C LEU A 190 -6.24 -14.76 8.41
N ASP A 191 -7.49 -15.08 8.08
CA ASP A 191 -8.03 -16.43 8.20
C ASP A 191 -7.27 -17.41 7.30
N ARG A 192 -6.91 -16.99 6.08
CA ARG A 192 -6.12 -17.79 5.15
C ARG A 192 -4.68 -17.98 5.62
N VAL A 193 -4.05 -16.94 6.16
CA VAL A 193 -2.72 -17.06 6.80
C VAL A 193 -2.76 -18.08 7.94
N LYS A 194 -3.76 -17.99 8.82
CA LYS A 194 -3.96 -18.94 9.92
C LYS A 194 -4.18 -20.38 9.40
N ALA A 195 -5.03 -20.55 8.39
CA ALA A 195 -5.33 -21.85 7.81
C ALA A 195 -4.14 -22.48 7.04
N SER A 196 -3.23 -21.65 6.51
CA SER A 196 -2.08 -22.13 5.73
C SER A 196 -1.06 -22.94 6.54
N GLY A 197 -1.04 -22.77 7.86
CA GLY A 197 -0.04 -23.40 8.74
C GLY A 197 1.39 -22.85 8.60
N GLN A 198 1.63 -21.86 7.74
CA GLN A 198 2.97 -21.30 7.51
C GLN A 198 3.44 -20.35 8.62
N VAL A 199 2.51 -19.82 9.41
CA VAL A 199 2.79 -18.95 10.57
C VAL A 199 2.32 -19.67 11.83
N PRO A 200 3.20 -19.89 12.83
CA PRO A 200 2.79 -20.46 14.10
C PRO A 200 1.69 -19.64 14.76
N ALA A 201 0.76 -20.31 15.46
CA ALA A 201 -0.37 -19.62 16.10
C ALA A 201 0.09 -18.53 17.09
N ALA A 202 1.23 -18.74 17.77
CA ALA A 202 1.83 -17.78 18.70
C ALA A 202 2.29 -16.48 18.00
N ASP A 203 2.57 -16.53 16.70
CA ASP A 203 3.12 -15.43 15.91
C ASP A 203 2.06 -14.67 15.11
N LEU A 204 0.83 -15.19 15.03
CA LEU A 204 -0.29 -14.53 14.35
C LEU A 204 -0.51 -13.07 14.79
N PRO A 205 -0.40 -12.70 16.09
CA PRO A 205 -0.47 -11.30 16.50
C PRO A 205 0.52 -10.38 15.80
N THR A 206 1.73 -10.87 15.51
CA THR A 206 2.75 -10.10 14.78
C THR A 206 2.31 -9.85 13.35
N VAL A 207 1.71 -10.83 12.68
CA VAL A 207 1.15 -10.67 11.34
C VAL A 207 0.01 -9.66 11.34
N VAL A 208 -0.93 -9.74 12.30
CA VAL A 208 -2.02 -8.77 12.47
C VAL A 208 -1.46 -7.35 12.57
N GLY A 209 -0.41 -7.15 13.36
CA GLY A 209 0.25 -5.86 13.52
C GLY A 209 0.97 -5.31 12.28
N ARG A 210 1.12 -6.11 11.23
CA ARG A 210 1.71 -5.75 9.93
C ARG A 210 0.67 -5.50 8.83
N ILE A 211 -0.60 -5.83 9.07
CA ILE A 211 -1.68 -5.39 8.19
C ILE A 211 -1.83 -3.87 8.31
N SER A 212 -1.95 -3.22 7.16
CA SER A 212 -2.23 -1.79 7.04
C SER A 212 -3.36 -1.54 6.06
N PHE A 213 -3.89 -0.32 6.05
CA PHE A 213 -4.99 0.09 5.20
C PHE A 213 -4.63 1.29 4.30
N PHE A 214 -5.23 1.38 3.13
CA PHE A 214 -5.14 2.56 2.27
C PHE A 214 -6.53 3.13 2.04
N VAL A 215 -6.81 4.22 2.73
CA VAL A 215 -8.16 4.81 2.82
C VAL A 215 -8.35 5.94 1.83
N ASN A 216 -9.60 6.13 1.40
CA ASN A 216 -10.04 7.32 0.68
C ASN A 216 -10.66 8.33 1.67
N ALA A 217 -10.62 9.60 1.28
CA ALA A 217 -11.33 10.66 1.98
C ALA A 217 -11.95 11.61 0.96
N GLY A 218 -13.28 11.65 0.90
CA GLY A 218 -14.04 12.56 0.06
C GLY A 218 -14.46 13.86 0.75
N VAL A 219 -15.04 14.78 -0.02
CA VAL A 219 -15.40 16.13 0.44
C VAL A 219 -16.48 16.15 1.55
N LYS A 220 -17.19 15.04 1.77
CA LYS A 220 -18.20 14.91 2.84
C LYS A 220 -17.53 14.79 4.22
N PHE A 221 -16.94 15.88 4.68
CA PHE A 221 -16.09 15.97 5.88
C PHE A 221 -16.59 15.17 7.09
N VAL A 222 -17.84 15.41 7.54
CA VAL A 222 -18.40 14.72 8.73
C VAL A 222 -18.54 13.21 8.48
N THR A 223 -18.93 12.83 7.27
CA THR A 223 -19.08 11.41 6.90
C THR A 223 -17.74 10.70 6.93
N GLU A 224 -16.70 11.30 6.34
CA GLU A 224 -15.36 10.72 6.30
C GLU A 224 -14.72 10.64 7.70
N LEU A 225 -14.89 11.68 8.52
CA LEU A 225 -14.46 11.67 9.91
C LEU A 225 -15.10 10.51 10.69
N CYS A 226 -16.43 10.34 10.57
CA CYS A 226 -17.16 9.26 11.22
C CYS A 226 -16.75 7.88 10.66
N LYS A 227 -16.55 7.77 9.35
CA LYS A 227 -16.09 6.55 8.67
C LYS A 227 -14.75 6.09 9.25
N LEU A 228 -13.76 6.98 9.33
CA LEU A 228 -12.44 6.64 9.84
C LEU A 228 -12.44 6.23 11.32
N ARG A 229 -13.26 6.90 12.14
CA ARG A 229 -13.45 6.54 13.56
C ARG A 229 -14.11 5.17 13.71
N ALA A 230 -15.16 4.89 12.91
CA ALA A 230 -15.83 3.60 12.92
C ALA A 230 -14.87 2.49 12.44
N PHE A 231 -14.15 2.72 11.35
CA PHE A 231 -13.19 1.78 10.78
C PHE A 231 -12.10 1.39 11.79
N THR A 232 -11.54 2.39 12.48
CA THR A 232 -10.52 2.19 13.53
C THR A 232 -11.05 1.33 14.68
N ARG A 233 -12.26 1.62 15.17
CA ARG A 233 -12.89 0.88 16.28
C ARG A 233 -13.24 -0.55 15.90
N LEU A 234 -13.82 -0.74 14.72
CA LEU A 234 -14.17 -2.07 14.22
C LEU A 234 -12.92 -2.93 14.00
N TRP A 235 -11.83 -2.35 13.49
CA TRP A 235 -10.57 -3.09 13.36
C TRP A 235 -10.00 -3.54 14.71
N ASP A 236 -10.00 -2.66 15.72
CA ASP A 236 -9.55 -3.02 17.08
C ASP A 236 -10.42 -4.14 17.68
N GLU A 237 -11.75 -4.03 17.54
CA GLU A 237 -12.71 -5.04 18.00
C GLU A 237 -12.47 -6.39 17.31
N ILE A 238 -12.33 -6.43 15.99
CA ILE A 238 -12.05 -7.65 15.23
C ILE A 238 -10.73 -8.27 15.68
N CYS A 239 -9.66 -7.47 15.83
CA CYS A 239 -8.37 -7.97 16.27
C CYS A 239 -8.43 -8.56 17.69
N ALA A 240 -9.18 -7.95 18.60
CA ALA A 240 -9.33 -8.42 19.97
C ALA A 240 -10.24 -9.66 20.05
N ALA A 241 -11.44 -9.59 19.49
CA ALA A 241 -12.47 -10.61 19.65
C ALA A 241 -12.27 -11.82 18.74
N ARG A 242 -11.92 -11.62 17.46
CA ARG A 242 -11.75 -12.72 16.50
C ARG A 242 -10.37 -13.37 16.58
N TYR A 243 -9.33 -12.55 16.73
CA TYR A 243 -7.94 -13.02 16.68
C TYR A 243 -7.24 -13.08 18.03
N GLY A 244 -7.89 -12.65 19.12
CA GLY A 244 -7.35 -12.76 20.48
C GLY A 244 -6.06 -11.96 20.72
N VAL A 245 -5.78 -10.95 19.89
CA VAL A 245 -4.55 -10.15 20.00
C VAL A 245 -4.67 -9.24 21.22
N SER A 246 -3.91 -9.48 22.28
CA SER A 246 -4.00 -8.71 23.53
C SER A 246 -3.21 -7.39 23.50
N ASP A 247 -2.11 -7.33 22.76
CA ASP A 247 -1.30 -6.11 22.62
C ASP A 247 -1.98 -5.07 21.73
N ALA A 248 -2.42 -3.96 22.33
CA ALA A 248 -3.02 -2.83 21.63
C ALA A 248 -2.11 -2.19 20.55
N LYS A 249 -0.78 -2.35 20.65
CA LYS A 249 0.15 -1.87 19.61
C LYS A 249 0.01 -2.65 18.31
N LEU A 250 -0.32 -3.94 18.40
CA LEU A 250 -0.53 -4.84 17.25
C LEU A 250 -1.94 -4.69 16.68
N ARG A 251 -2.92 -4.26 17.48
CA ARG A 251 -4.28 -3.95 16.99
C ARG A 251 -4.45 -2.56 16.38
N ARG A 252 -3.46 -1.67 16.54
CA ARG A 252 -3.56 -0.28 16.09
C ARG A 252 -3.87 -0.19 14.59
N PHE A 253 -4.93 0.55 14.24
CA PHE A 253 -5.25 0.88 12.86
C PHE A 253 -4.16 1.76 12.24
N ARG A 254 -3.52 1.24 11.19
CA ARG A 254 -2.38 1.85 10.51
C ARG A 254 -2.75 2.06 9.07
N TYR A 255 -2.61 3.29 8.56
CA TYR A 255 -3.09 3.59 7.22
C TYR A 255 -2.20 4.56 6.46
N GLY A 256 -2.23 4.45 5.14
CA GLY A 256 -1.98 5.57 4.24
C GLY A 256 -3.31 6.15 3.76
N VAL A 257 -3.31 7.39 3.31
CA VAL A 257 -4.52 8.04 2.77
C VAL A 257 -4.22 8.69 1.44
N GLN A 258 -5.19 8.64 0.55
CA GLN A 258 -5.27 9.50 -0.61
C GLN A 258 -6.66 10.14 -0.64
N VAL A 259 -6.68 11.44 -0.92
CA VAL A 259 -7.92 12.18 -1.11
C VAL A 259 -8.67 11.69 -2.34
N ASN A 260 -10.00 11.79 -2.30
CA ASN A 260 -10.87 11.33 -3.36
C ASN A 260 -10.60 12.10 -4.67
N SER A 261 -10.25 11.39 -5.75
CA SER A 261 -9.99 12.07 -7.03
C SER A 261 -11.26 12.37 -7.80
N LEU A 262 -12.34 11.59 -7.62
CA LEU A 262 -13.63 11.86 -8.27
C LEU A 262 -14.23 13.21 -7.86
N GLY A 263 -13.89 13.70 -6.67
CA GLY A 263 -14.30 15.02 -6.19
C GLY A 263 -13.58 16.19 -6.85
N LEU A 264 -12.47 15.94 -7.56
CA LEU A 264 -11.65 16.99 -8.17
C LEU A 264 -12.17 17.33 -9.57
N THR A 265 -12.11 18.62 -9.92
CA THR A 265 -12.65 19.12 -11.19
C THR A 265 -11.55 19.63 -12.10
N GLU A 266 -11.65 19.34 -13.40
CA GLU A 266 -10.79 19.95 -14.42
C GLU A 266 -11.10 21.44 -14.54
N GLN A 267 -12.39 21.80 -14.51
CA GLN A 267 -12.83 23.19 -14.53
C GLN A 267 -12.50 23.85 -13.19
N GLN A 268 -11.89 25.04 -13.26
CA GLN A 268 -11.45 25.81 -12.10
C GLN A 268 -10.58 24.96 -11.14
N PRO A 269 -9.45 24.42 -11.63
CA PRO A 269 -8.65 23.45 -10.88
C PRO A 269 -8.06 24.04 -9.59
N GLU A 270 -7.95 25.36 -9.47
CA GLU A 270 -7.58 26.05 -8.24
C GLU A 270 -8.50 25.72 -7.06
N ASN A 271 -9.78 25.40 -7.32
CA ASN A 271 -10.71 24.98 -6.29
C ASN A 271 -10.36 23.61 -5.68
N ASN A 272 -9.61 22.78 -6.41
CA ASN A 272 -9.17 21.47 -5.91
C ASN A 272 -8.25 21.61 -4.69
N VAL A 273 -7.51 22.72 -4.55
CA VAL A 273 -6.68 22.97 -3.37
C VAL A 273 -7.52 22.93 -2.08
N TYR A 274 -8.69 23.57 -2.10
CA TYR A 274 -9.60 23.60 -0.95
C TYR A 274 -10.36 22.30 -0.75
N ARG A 275 -10.70 21.57 -1.84
CA ARG A 275 -11.29 20.23 -1.74
C ARG A 275 -10.34 19.27 -1.04
N ILE A 276 -9.09 19.21 -1.50
CA ILE A 276 -8.02 18.39 -0.93
C ILE A 276 -7.77 18.77 0.54
N LEU A 277 -7.80 20.07 0.88
CA LEU A 277 -7.68 20.53 2.27
C LEU A 277 -8.78 19.92 3.15
N LEU A 278 -10.05 20.01 2.74
CA LEU A 278 -11.19 19.49 3.50
C LEU A 278 -11.14 17.97 3.64
N GLU A 279 -10.80 17.28 2.55
CA GLU A 279 -10.63 15.82 2.47
C GLU A 279 -9.55 15.34 3.45
N MET A 280 -8.37 15.96 3.42
CA MET A 280 -7.29 15.64 4.35
C MET A 280 -7.64 15.96 5.80
N LEU A 281 -8.33 17.08 6.06
CA LEU A 281 -8.67 17.51 7.40
C LEU A 281 -9.59 16.51 8.12
N ALA A 282 -10.54 15.89 7.40
CA ALA A 282 -11.42 14.87 7.97
C ALA A 282 -10.64 13.68 8.56
N VAL A 283 -9.56 13.29 7.89
CA VAL A 283 -8.73 12.14 8.28
C VAL A 283 -7.78 12.52 9.41
N VAL A 284 -7.16 13.70 9.33
CA VAL A 284 -6.26 14.21 10.38
C VAL A 284 -7.00 14.34 11.72
N LEU A 285 -8.26 14.76 11.68
CA LEU A 285 -9.08 14.95 12.88
C LEU A 285 -9.71 13.66 13.42
N SER A 286 -9.60 12.52 12.74
CA SER A 286 -10.28 11.29 13.18
C SER A 286 -9.75 10.75 14.52
N LYS A 287 -8.49 11.07 14.87
CA LYS A 287 -7.77 10.63 16.08
C LYS A 287 -7.72 9.09 16.22
N ASP A 288 -6.90 8.59 17.16
CA ASP A 288 -6.73 7.16 17.50
C ASP A 288 -6.30 6.20 16.36
N ALA A 289 -5.99 6.75 15.20
CA ALA A 289 -5.51 6.05 14.01
C ALA A 289 -4.11 6.56 13.65
N ARG A 290 -3.24 5.69 13.13
CA ARG A 290 -1.86 6.07 12.79
C ARG A 290 -1.64 6.13 11.28
N ALA A 291 -1.47 7.34 10.77
CA ALA A 291 -0.97 7.55 9.42
C ALA A 291 0.49 7.07 9.26
N ARG A 292 0.84 6.58 8.07
CA ARG A 292 2.13 5.97 7.73
C ARG A 292 2.58 6.28 6.31
#